data_AF-A0A077SL21-F1
#
_entry.id   AF-A0A077SL21-F1
#
_cell.length_a   1.000
_cell.length_b   1.000
_cell.length_c   1.000
_cell.angle_alpha   90.00
_cell.angle_beta   90.00
_cell.angle_gamma   90.00
#
_symmetry.space_group_name_H-M   'P 1'
#
loop_
_entity.id
_entity.type
_entity.pdbx_description
1 polymer ?
#
loop_
_entity_poly.entity_id
_entity_poly.type
_entity_poly.pdbx_seq_one_letter_code
_entity_poly.pdbx_strand_id
1 'polypeptide(L)' 'GGQLTETVRRRPYAVILFDEIEKAHSDVFNVFLQILDDGRVTDSQGRTVSFTNTVIIMTSNVGS' A
#
# COMPACT_ATOMS: atom_id res chain seq x y z
N GLY A 1 10.83 5.04 7.84
CA GLY A 1 9.91 4.75 6.73
C GLY A 1 9.11 3.52 7.09
N GLY A 2 7.83 3.49 6.74
CA GLY A 2 7.02 2.27 6.92
C GLY A 2 7.64 1.09 6.17
N GLN A 3 7.45 -0.14 6.66
CA GLN A 3 8.00 -1.33 6.00
C GLN A 3 7.53 -1.45 4.54
N LEU A 4 6.31 -1.02 4.24
CA LEU A 4 5.75 -0.98 2.90
C LEU A 4 6.53 -0.04 1.97
N THR A 5 6.72 1.21 2.39
CA THR A 5 7.36 2.23 1.55
C THR A 5 8.84 1.92 1.32
N GLU A 6 9.55 1.35 2.30
CA GLU A 6 10.93 0.91 2.11
C GLU A 6 11.05 -0.29 1.16
N THR A 7 10.12 -1.25 1.24
CA THR A 7 10.12 -2.42 0.33
C THR A 7 9.94 -1.98 -1.11
N VAL A 8 8.94 -1.13 -1.38
CA VAL A 8 8.66 -0.62 -2.74
C VAL A 8 9.77 0.29 -3.24
N ARG A 9 10.34 1.15 -2.37
CA ARG A 9 11.47 2.01 -2.75
C ARG A 9 12.69 1.20 -3.19
N ARG A 10 12.97 0.07 -2.54
CA ARG A 10 14.09 -0.81 -2.90
C ARG A 10 13.77 -1.73 -4.08
N ARG A 11 12.49 -2.12 -4.24
CA ARG A 11 12.00 -3.02 -5.28
C ARG A 11 10.67 -2.49 -5.86
N PRO A 12 10.72 -1.56 -6.83
CA PRO A 12 9.53 -0.88 -7.33
C PRO A 12 8.62 -1.77 -8.18
N TYR A 13 9.17 -2.86 -8.74
CA TYR A 13 8.43 -3.91 -9.42
C TYR A 13 8.14 -5.03 -8.42
N ALA A 14 6.98 -4.97 -7.79
CA ALA A 14 6.58 -5.90 -6.76
C ALA A 14 5.08 -6.20 -6.84
N VAL A 15 4.72 -7.37 -6.31
CA VAL A 15 3.33 -7.71 -6.00
C VAL A 15 3.19 -7.62 -4.48
N ILE A 16 2.20 -6.88 -4.00
CA ILE A 16 1.92 -6.71 -2.59
C ILE A 16 0.53 -7.29 -2.32
N LEU A 17 0.47 -8.30 -1.45
CA LEU A 17 -0.78 -8.92 -1.02
C LEU A 17 -1.16 -8.37 0.37
N PHE A 18 -2.39 -7.89 0.47
CA PHE A 18 -3.06 -7.62 1.75
C PHE A 18 -4.17 -8.63 1.93
N ASP A 19 -4.06 -9.42 2.98
CA ASP A 19 -5.05 -10.43 3.31
C ASP A 19 -5.99 -9.95 4.41
N GLU A 20 -7.25 -10.39 4.34
CA GLU A 20 -8.33 -10.02 5.27
C GLU A 20 -8.45 -8.50 5.51
N ILE A 21 -8.52 -7.71 4.42
CA ILE A 21 -8.46 -6.24 4.49
C ILE A 21 -9.54 -5.62 5.38
N GLU A 22 -10.67 -6.28 5.57
CA GLU A 22 -11.74 -5.86 6.49
C GLU A 22 -11.32 -5.79 7.96
N LYS A 23 -10.26 -6.50 8.35
CA LYS A 23 -9.71 -6.47 9.72
C LYS A 23 -8.67 -5.38 9.90
N ALA A 24 -8.24 -4.72 8.82
CA ALA A 24 -7.24 -3.67 8.89
C ALA A 24 -7.78 -2.40 9.56
N HIS A 25 -6.89 -1.65 10.22
CA HIS A 25 -7.24 -0.35 10.79
C HIS A 25 -7.60 0.66 9.68
N SER A 26 -8.51 1.60 9.97
CA SER A 26 -8.94 2.63 9.01
C SER A 26 -7.78 3.44 8.39
N ASP A 27 -6.69 3.65 9.14
CA ASP A 27 -5.51 4.34 8.64
C ASP A 27 -4.82 3.62 7.46
N VAL A 28 -4.97 2.29 7.40
CA VAL A 28 -4.46 1.48 6.29
C VAL A 28 -5.22 1.82 5.00
N PHE A 29 -6.54 2.01 5.09
CA PHE A 29 -7.36 2.46 3.97
C PHE A 29 -6.99 3.85 3.48
N ASN A 30 -6.68 4.79 4.38
CA ASN A 30 -6.26 6.15 3.99
C ASN A 30 -4.98 6.13 3.14
N VAL A 31 -4.01 5.29 3.52
CA VAL A 31 -2.79 5.10 2.72
C VAL A 31 -3.12 4.51 1.35
N PHE A 32 -4.07 3.57 1.27
CA PHE A 32 -4.48 3.00 -0.02
C PHE A 32 -5.22 3.98 -0.90
N LEU A 33 -6.14 4.77 -0.35
CA LEU A 33 -6.83 5.81 -1.11
C LEU A 33 -5.80 6.76 -1.73
N GLN A 34 -4.77 7.15 -0.98
CA GLN A 34 -3.67 7.94 -1.52
C GLN A 34 -2.91 7.24 -2.66
N ILE A 35 -2.65 5.92 -2.54
CA ILE A 35 -1.99 5.15 -3.62
C ILE A 35 -2.88 5.06 -4.86
N LEU A 36 -4.19 4.83 -4.68
CA LEU A 36 -5.14 4.69 -5.78
C LEU A 36 -5.38 6.03 -6.50
N ASP A 37 -5.36 7.14 -5.76
CA ASP A 37 -5.53 8.49 -6.31
C ASP A 37 -4.25 8.97 -7.02
N ASP A 38 -3.12 9.03 -6.31
CA ASP A 38 -1.90 9.69 -6.78
C ASP A 38 -0.84 8.72 -7.34
N GLY A 39 -0.97 7.41 -7.10
CA GLY A 39 0.05 6.41 -7.45
C GLY A 39 1.33 6.49 -6.62
N ARG A 40 1.32 7.23 -5.50
CA ARG A 40 2.50 7.48 -4.65
C ARG A 40 2.09 7.78 -3.21
N VAL A 41 2.97 7.49 -2.26
CA VAL A 41 2.79 7.78 -0.83
C VAL A 41 4.02 8.45 -0.28
N THR A 42 3.82 9.44 0.59
CA THR A 42 4.89 10.09 1.35
C THR A 42 4.98 9.45 2.73
N ASP A 43 6.15 8.92 3.07
CA ASP A 43 6.37 8.32 4.38
C ASP A 43 6.60 9.36 5.48
N SER A 44 6.67 8.91 6.74
CA SER A 44 6.90 9.77 7.90
C SER A 44 8.25 10.50 7.93
N GLN A 45 9.17 10.17 7.01
CA GLN A 45 10.45 10.86 6.85
C GLN A 45 10.41 11.86 5.68
N GLY A 46 9.22 12.13 5.12
CA GLY A 46 9.03 13.07 4.01
C GLY A 46 9.45 12.52 2.66
N ARG A 47 9.67 11.20 2.53
CA ARG A 47 10.11 10.58 1.28
C ARG A 47 8.91 10.07 0.51
N THR A 48 8.74 10.56 -0.71
CA THR A 48 7.68 10.11 -1.63
C THR A 48 8.14 8.88 -2.41
N VAL A 49 7.34 7.81 -2.35
CA VAL A 49 7.59 6.53 -3.02
C VAL A 49 6.49 6.29 -4.05
N SER A 50 6.88 5.95 -5.27
CA SER A 50 5.97 5.64 -6.37
C SER A 50 5.56 4.17 -6.35
N PHE A 51 4.27 3.91 -6.54
CA PHE A 51 3.66 2.58 -6.62
C PHE A 51 3.20 2.25 -8.06
N THR A 52 3.46 3.11 -9.03
CA THR A 52 3.07 2.94 -10.45
C THR A 52 3.47 1.60 -11.10
N ASN A 53 4.54 0.96 -10.62
CA ASN A 53 5.02 -0.35 -11.13
C ASN A 53 4.75 -1.50 -10.15
N THR A 54 3.95 -1.24 -9.12
CA THR A 54 3.62 -2.19 -8.07
C THR A 54 2.17 -2.65 -8.24
N VAL A 55 1.97 -3.97 -8.28
CA VAL A 55 0.62 -4.55 -8.29
C VAL A 55 0.19 -4.77 -6.84
N ILE A 56 -0.93 -4.17 -6.45
CA ILE A 56 -1.53 -4.36 -5.13
C ILE A 56 -2.72 -5.31 -5.28
N ILE A 57 -2.72 -6.39 -4.50
CA ILE A 57 -3.79 -7.38 -4.43
C ILE A 57 -4.35 -7.33 -3.01
N MET A 58 -5.68 -7.26 -2.90
CA MET A 58 -6.39 -7.30 -1.63
C MET A 58 -7.37 -8.46 -1.65
N THR A 59 -7.43 -9.22 -0.55
CA THR A 59 -8.43 -10.26 -0.32
C THR A 59 -9.29 -9.88 0.88
N SER A 60 -10.57 -10.28 0.84
CA SER A 60 -11.53 -10.02 1.89
C SER A 60 -12.46 -11.21 2.08
N ASN A 61 -12.77 -11.53 3.33
CA ASN A 61 -13.69 -12.62 3.70
C ASN A 61 -15.11 -12.12 4.03
N VAL A 62 -15.44 -10.85 3.78
CA VAL A 62 -16.74 -10.24 4.12
C VAL A 62 -17.94 -10.89 3.42
N GLY A 63 -17.72 -11.62 2.32
CA GLY A 63 -18.77 -12.29 1.55
C GLY A 63 -18.88 -13.82 1.77
N SER A 64 -18.11 -14.38 2.70
CA SER A 64 -18.10 -15.82 3.03
C SER A 64 -19.13 -16.21 4.07
#